data_AF-A0AAJ7N4U7-F1
#
_entry.id   AF-A0AAJ7N4U7-F1
#
_cell.length_a   1.000
_cell.length_b   1.000
_cell.length_c   1.000
_cell.angle_alpha   90.00
_cell.angle_beta   90.00
_cell.angle_gamma   90.00
#
_symmetry.space_group_name_H-M   'P 1'
#
loop_
_entity.id
_entity.type
_entity.pdbx_description
1 polymer ?
#
loop_
_entity_poly.entity_id
_entity_poly.type
_entity_poly.pdbx_seq_one_letter_code
_entity_poly.pdbx_strand_id
1 'polypeptide(L)'
;MATAICTRFSDEYELHEELGKGAFSVVRRCVQRNTGHEFAAKIINTKKLTPRDFQKLEREARICRKLQHPNIVRLHESIQEENSHYLVFDLVTGGELFEDIVAREFYSEADASHCIQQILESVNHCHHNGIVHRDLKPENLLLASKIKGAAVKLADFGLAIEVQGDAQAWFGFAGTPGYLSPEVLRKEPYGKPVDIWACGVILYILLVGYPPFWDEDQHKLYAQIKAGSYDYPSPEWDTVTPEAKNLINQMLTVNPSKRITASDALKHPWICQRERVASVVHRQETVDCLKKFNARRKLKGAILTTILATRNFSSKYDAQGRSIITKKGDGSQVKESTDSSTTIEDDDPKEDKRGGVDRSCTVIAKEPEARRLEIIKMTEQLIESVNTGDFEAYTKICDPHLTAFEPEALGNLVEGMDFHKFYFDNVLGKNCKAVNTTILNPHVHLLGEDAACIAYVRLTQYMDKQGVAHTHQSEESRVWHKKDNKWQNVHFHRSAATGSSPYTFSHK
;
A
#
# COMPACT_ATOMS: atom_id res chain seq x y z
N MET A 1 22.43 35.21 16.55
CA MET A 1 22.72 34.02 17.37
C MET A 1 22.50 32.80 16.48
N ALA A 2 23.53 31.99 16.25
CA ALA A 2 23.35 30.73 15.54
C ALA A 2 22.56 29.79 16.46
N THR A 3 21.39 29.33 16.03
CA THR A 3 20.63 28.27 16.70
C THR A 3 21.50 27.02 16.72
N ALA A 4 21.87 26.55 17.91
CA ALA A 4 22.60 25.29 18.07
C ALA A 4 21.79 24.16 17.40
N ILE A 5 22.41 23.45 16.47
CA ILE A 5 21.79 22.30 15.80
C ILE A 5 21.58 21.23 16.87
N CYS A 6 20.33 20.83 17.11
CA CYS A 6 20.01 19.72 18.00
C CYS A 6 20.43 18.41 17.32
N THR A 7 21.52 17.80 17.80
CA THR A 7 22.13 16.55 17.29
C THR A 7 21.91 15.36 18.23
N ARG A 8 20.90 15.45 19.10
CA ARG A 8 20.71 14.52 20.22
C ARG A 8 20.65 13.06 19.80
N PHE A 9 20.02 12.72 18.67
CA PHE A 9 19.99 11.33 18.22
C PHE A 9 21.38 10.88 17.74
N SER A 10 22.04 11.73 16.94
CA SER A 10 23.39 11.43 16.42
C SER A 10 24.45 11.28 17.53
N ASP A 11 24.27 12.00 18.63
CA ASP A 11 25.14 11.96 19.81
C ASP A 11 24.87 10.74 20.70
N GLU A 12 23.62 10.27 20.79
CA GLU A 12 23.21 9.20 21.71
C GLU A 12 23.13 7.81 21.04
N TYR A 13 22.95 7.74 19.71
CA TYR A 13 22.70 6.51 18.96
C TYR A 13 23.61 6.35 17.75
N GLU A 14 23.94 5.10 17.43
CA GLU A 14 24.64 4.70 16.21
C GLU A 14 23.70 3.96 15.26
N LEU A 15 23.62 4.38 14.00
CA LEU A 15 22.77 3.75 12.98
C LEU A 15 23.47 2.59 12.28
N HIS A 16 22.75 1.49 12.08
CA HIS A 16 23.22 0.29 11.40
C HIS A 16 22.31 -0.05 10.19
N GLU A 17 22.14 -1.31 9.82
CA GLU A 17 21.44 -1.73 8.61
C GLU A 17 19.95 -1.31 8.57
N GLU A 18 19.41 -1.24 7.35
CA GLU A 18 17.98 -1.00 7.10
C GLU A 18 17.18 -2.27 7.40
N LEU A 19 16.11 -2.10 8.19
CA LEU A 19 15.16 -3.16 8.55
C LEU A 19 13.88 -3.10 7.71
N GLY A 20 13.52 -1.90 7.24
CA GLY A 20 12.34 -1.68 6.41
C GLY A 20 12.24 -0.25 5.91
N LYS A 21 11.36 -0.03 4.93
CA LYS A 21 11.19 1.27 4.27
C LYS A 21 9.72 1.56 4.01
N GLY A 22 9.30 2.78 4.39
CA GLY A 22 8.01 3.35 4.04
C GLY A 22 8.14 4.50 3.04
N ALA A 23 7.03 5.15 2.71
CA ALA A 23 7.02 6.24 1.73
C ALA A 23 7.89 7.45 2.15
N PHE A 24 7.82 7.86 3.43
CA PHE A 24 8.53 9.02 3.97
C PHE A 24 9.48 8.69 5.12
N SER A 25 9.64 7.39 5.41
CA SER A 25 10.47 6.92 6.52
C SER A 25 11.29 5.70 6.14
N VAL A 26 12.40 5.53 6.84
CA VAL A 26 13.21 4.31 6.81
C VAL A 26 13.36 3.82 8.24
N VAL A 27 13.24 2.53 8.45
CA VAL A 27 13.47 1.89 9.74
C VAL A 27 14.86 1.26 9.70
N ARG A 28 15.75 1.66 10.61
CA ARG A 28 17.10 1.11 10.72
C ARG A 28 17.33 0.57 12.12
N ARG A 29 18.16 -0.46 12.24
CA ARG A 29 18.68 -0.86 13.56
C ARG A 29 19.56 0.28 14.09
N CYS A 30 19.47 0.58 15.38
CA CYS A 30 20.40 1.49 16.04
C CYS A 30 20.85 0.95 17.38
N VAL A 31 22.02 1.41 17.85
CA VAL A 31 22.60 1.03 19.14
C VAL A 31 22.80 2.29 19.97
N GLN A 32 22.29 2.30 21.19
CA GLN A 32 22.51 3.41 22.11
C GLN A 32 23.95 3.37 22.62
N ARG A 33 24.71 4.46 22.42
CA ARG A 33 26.16 4.51 22.64
C ARG A 33 26.57 4.22 24.08
N ASN A 34 25.81 4.75 25.05
CA ASN A 34 26.17 4.65 26.46
C ASN A 34 25.89 3.29 27.08
N THR A 35 24.91 2.55 26.56
CA THR A 35 24.44 1.27 27.15
C THR A 35 24.75 0.06 26.28
N GLY A 36 24.97 0.26 24.98
CA GLY A 36 25.09 -0.82 23.99
C GLY A 36 23.76 -1.50 23.66
N HIS A 37 22.61 -1.00 24.16
CA HIS A 37 21.31 -1.58 23.86
C HIS A 37 20.87 -1.30 22.42
N GLU A 38 20.27 -2.30 21.79
CA GLU A 38 19.80 -2.22 20.40
C GLU A 38 18.32 -1.85 20.30
N PHE A 39 17.99 -1.06 19.29
CA PHE A 39 16.66 -0.53 19.01
C PHE A 39 16.38 -0.48 17.51
N ALA A 40 15.13 -0.19 17.15
CA ALA A 40 14.73 0.15 15.79
C ALA A 40 14.40 1.65 15.72
N ALA A 41 15.14 2.41 14.94
CA ALA A 41 14.88 3.83 14.68
C ALA A 41 14.07 3.99 13.40
N LYS A 42 12.81 4.44 13.50
CA LYS A 42 12.03 4.94 12.37
C LYS A 42 12.43 6.39 12.13
N ILE A 43 13.16 6.62 11.04
CA ILE A 43 13.72 7.91 10.63
C ILE A 43 12.78 8.51 9.61
N ILE A 44 12.10 9.60 9.97
CA ILE A 44 11.16 10.31 9.11
C ILE A 44 11.80 11.59 8.61
N ASN A 45 11.78 11.80 7.28
CA ASN A 45 12.32 13.03 6.69
C ASN A 45 11.30 14.17 6.80
N THR A 46 11.49 15.07 7.77
CA THR A 46 10.54 16.14 8.07
C THR A 46 10.46 17.23 7.00
N LYS A 47 11.49 17.38 6.16
CA LYS A 47 11.46 18.33 5.02
C LYS A 47 10.44 17.98 3.95
N LYS A 48 10.04 16.71 3.86
CA LYS A 48 9.10 16.21 2.87
C LYS A 48 7.66 16.15 3.38
N LEU A 49 7.43 16.54 4.63
CA LEU A 49 6.13 16.40 5.27
C LEU A 49 5.28 17.66 5.07
N THR A 50 4.03 17.46 4.72
CA THR A 50 3.01 18.52 4.77
C THR A 50 2.63 18.83 6.23
N PRO A 51 1.97 19.96 6.53
CA PRO A 51 1.45 20.23 7.88
C PRO A 51 0.52 19.12 8.40
N ARG A 52 -0.23 18.47 7.51
CA ARG A 52 -1.09 17.33 7.85
C ARG A 52 -0.26 16.11 8.25
N ASP A 53 0.85 15.85 7.58
CA ASP A 53 1.78 14.76 7.92
C ASP A 53 2.44 14.98 9.27
N PHE A 54 2.83 16.22 9.60
CA PHE A 54 3.34 16.55 10.92
C PHE A 54 2.32 16.25 12.02
N GLN A 55 1.05 16.58 11.81
CA GLN A 55 -0.01 16.23 12.78
C GLN A 55 -0.20 14.72 12.91
N LYS A 56 -0.11 13.97 11.80
CA LYS A 56 -0.16 12.49 11.82
C LYS A 56 1.03 11.93 12.63
N LEU A 57 2.24 12.46 12.43
CA LEU A 57 3.45 12.08 13.13
C LEU A 57 3.39 12.38 14.63
N GLU A 58 2.96 13.59 15.01
CA GLU A 58 2.77 13.95 16.42
C GLU A 58 1.74 13.05 17.11
N ARG A 59 0.65 12.73 16.40
CA ARG A 59 -0.36 11.79 16.89
C ARG A 59 0.22 10.39 17.09
N GLU A 60 0.95 9.86 16.11
CA GLU A 60 1.61 8.54 16.19
C GLU A 60 2.56 8.50 17.40
N ALA A 61 3.47 9.46 17.53
CA ALA A 61 4.43 9.51 18.63
C ALA A 61 3.74 9.61 20.00
N ARG A 62 2.65 10.37 20.09
CA ARG A 62 1.88 10.53 21.33
C ARG A 62 1.08 9.29 21.69
N ILE A 63 0.48 8.61 20.71
CA ILE A 63 -0.22 7.32 20.89
C ILE A 63 0.77 6.27 21.38
N CYS A 64 1.90 6.10 20.67
CA CYS A 64 2.89 5.08 21.02
C CYS A 64 3.50 5.28 22.42
N ARG A 65 3.65 6.53 22.89
CA ARG A 65 4.10 6.82 24.26
C ARG A 65 3.13 6.32 25.34
N LYS A 66 1.82 6.29 25.06
CA LYS A 66 0.78 5.80 25.99
C LYS A 66 0.74 4.27 26.07
N LEU A 67 1.17 3.59 25.01
CA LEU A 67 1.01 2.15 24.86
C LEU A 67 2.24 1.40 25.40
N GLN A 68 2.13 0.92 26.63
CA GLN A 68 3.11 0.03 27.24
C GLN A 68 2.47 -1.34 27.50
N HIS A 69 2.78 -2.31 26.63
CA HIS A 69 2.24 -3.67 26.71
C HIS A 69 3.25 -4.67 26.12
N PRO A 70 3.41 -5.89 26.69
CA PRO A 70 4.36 -6.88 26.17
C PRO A 70 4.15 -7.22 24.68
N ASN A 71 2.90 -7.25 24.24
CA ASN A 71 2.50 -7.53 22.85
C ASN A 71 2.36 -6.28 21.97
N ILE A 72 2.94 -5.14 22.35
CA ILE A 72 3.03 -3.94 21.50
C ILE A 72 4.52 -3.57 21.36
N VAL A 73 4.93 -3.13 20.17
CA VAL A 73 6.26 -2.57 19.95
C VAL A 73 6.35 -1.22 20.67
N ARG A 74 7.11 -1.16 21.76
CA ARG A 74 7.20 0.03 22.62
C ARG A 74 8.00 1.14 21.94
N LEU A 75 7.50 2.38 22.02
CA LEU A 75 8.28 3.59 21.74
C LEU A 75 9.05 4.01 23.00
N HIS A 76 10.38 4.05 22.91
CA HIS A 76 11.27 4.51 23.98
C HIS A 76 11.47 6.01 23.93
N GLU A 77 11.83 6.51 22.74
CA GLU A 77 12.17 7.91 22.55
C GLU A 77 11.62 8.47 21.24
N SER A 78 11.41 9.78 21.22
CA SER A 78 11.01 10.50 20.02
C SER A 78 11.79 11.81 20.00
N ILE A 79 12.72 11.90 19.05
CA ILE A 79 13.78 12.91 18.98
C ILE A 79 13.62 13.67 17.67
N GLN A 80 13.47 14.99 17.76
CA GLN A 80 13.43 15.88 16.61
C GLN A 80 14.81 16.51 16.40
N GLU A 81 15.35 16.35 15.20
CA GLU A 81 16.53 17.08 14.71
C GLU A 81 16.13 17.97 13.52
N GLU A 82 17.06 18.78 12.99
CA GLU A 82 16.75 19.85 12.02
C GLU A 82 15.95 19.37 10.79
N ASN A 83 16.22 18.16 10.28
CA ASN A 83 15.65 17.64 9.03
C ASN A 83 15.04 16.24 9.15
N SER A 84 15.04 15.67 10.35
CA SER A 84 14.56 14.31 10.59
C SER A 84 13.92 14.20 11.96
N HIS A 85 12.88 13.37 12.05
CA HIS A 85 12.29 12.93 13.31
C HIS A 85 12.60 11.46 13.49
N TYR A 86 13.18 11.12 14.62
CA TYR A 86 13.52 9.74 15.00
C TYR A 86 12.50 9.24 16.03
N LEU A 87 11.84 8.14 15.73
CA LEU A 87 11.06 7.38 16.70
C LEU A 87 11.82 6.09 17.01
N VAL A 88 12.29 5.93 18.26
CA VAL A 88 13.13 4.82 18.71
C VAL A 88 12.26 3.78 19.39
N PHE A 89 12.10 2.63 18.75
CA PHE A 89 11.24 1.53 19.18
C PHE A 89 12.04 0.32 19.67
N ASP A 90 11.36 -0.60 20.37
CA ASP A 90 11.86 -1.98 20.57
C ASP A 90 12.38 -2.55 19.24
N LEU A 91 13.59 -3.13 19.25
CA LEU A 91 14.05 -3.94 18.13
C LEU A 91 13.37 -5.31 18.18
N VAL A 92 12.60 -5.64 17.14
CA VAL A 92 12.01 -6.97 16.95
C VAL A 92 12.71 -7.69 15.81
N THR A 93 13.15 -8.94 16.06
CA THR A 93 14.03 -9.69 15.13
C THR A 93 13.41 -10.98 14.61
N GLY A 94 12.20 -11.32 15.05
CA GLY A 94 11.49 -12.53 14.63
C GLY A 94 10.83 -12.46 13.26
N GLY A 95 10.71 -11.26 12.68
CA GLY A 95 10.03 -11.05 11.40
C GLY A 95 8.50 -11.07 11.54
N GLU A 96 7.80 -11.25 10.42
CA GLU A 96 6.33 -11.28 10.37
C GLU A 96 5.81 -12.64 10.88
N LEU A 97 4.77 -12.62 11.72
CA LEU A 97 4.14 -13.82 12.29
C LEU A 97 3.75 -14.84 11.22
N PHE A 98 3.18 -14.37 10.11
CA PHE A 98 2.71 -15.23 9.03
C PHE A 98 3.84 -15.96 8.30
N GLU A 99 5.05 -15.41 8.29
CA GLU A 99 6.22 -16.07 7.69
C GLU A 99 6.75 -17.16 8.61
N ASP A 100 6.77 -16.90 9.92
CA ASP A 100 7.16 -17.89 10.92
C ASP A 100 6.22 -19.10 10.92
N ILE A 101 4.90 -18.88 10.83
CA ILE A 101 3.92 -19.98 10.75
C ILE A 101 4.23 -20.92 9.57
N VAL A 102 4.58 -20.36 8.41
CA VAL A 102 4.91 -21.15 7.21
C VAL A 102 6.22 -21.94 7.36
N ALA A 103 7.11 -21.50 8.25
CA ALA A 103 8.37 -22.18 8.52
C ALA A 103 8.27 -23.27 9.61
N ARG A 104 7.11 -23.40 10.28
CA ARG A 104 6.91 -24.41 11.33
C ARG A 104 6.63 -25.78 10.73
N GLU A 105 7.26 -26.80 11.31
CA GLU A 105 6.95 -28.21 11.03
C GLU A 105 5.55 -28.60 11.51
N PHE A 106 5.05 -27.94 12.55
CA PHE A 106 3.75 -28.20 13.14
C PHE A 106 3.00 -26.90 13.41
N TYR A 107 1.74 -26.90 13.02
CA TYR A 107 0.79 -25.80 13.19
C TYR A 107 -0.63 -26.35 13.35
N SER A 108 -1.33 -25.92 14.39
CA SER A 108 -2.67 -26.38 14.79
C SER A 108 -3.60 -25.23 15.18
N GLU A 109 -4.87 -25.51 15.48
CA GLU A 109 -5.78 -24.48 16.02
C GLU A 109 -5.31 -23.95 17.37
N ALA A 110 -4.68 -24.79 18.20
CA ALA A 110 -4.12 -24.34 19.47
C ALA A 110 -3.03 -23.26 19.24
N ASP A 111 -2.19 -23.41 18.21
CA ASP A 111 -1.19 -22.40 17.85
C ASP A 111 -1.85 -21.11 17.36
N ALA A 112 -2.87 -21.21 16.49
CA ALA A 112 -3.64 -20.06 16.01
C ALA A 112 -4.35 -19.32 17.15
N SER A 113 -4.94 -20.07 18.08
CA SER A 113 -5.58 -19.56 19.30
C SER A 113 -4.58 -18.83 20.19
N HIS A 114 -3.35 -19.36 20.34
CA HIS A 114 -2.29 -18.68 21.09
C HIS A 114 -1.84 -17.38 20.42
N CYS A 115 -1.77 -17.34 19.10
CA CYS A 115 -1.43 -16.13 18.35
C CYS A 115 -2.53 -15.06 18.49
N ILE A 116 -3.80 -15.41 18.24
CA ILE A 116 -4.89 -14.43 18.30
C ILE A 116 -5.14 -13.93 19.72
N GLN A 117 -4.86 -14.74 20.76
CA GLN A 117 -4.91 -14.26 22.15
C GLN A 117 -3.96 -13.07 22.36
N GLN A 118 -2.69 -13.19 21.96
CA GLN A 118 -1.70 -12.12 22.13
C GLN A 118 -2.07 -10.87 21.33
N ILE A 119 -2.65 -11.07 20.13
CA ILE A 119 -3.20 -9.97 19.31
C ILE A 119 -4.34 -9.28 20.07
N LEU A 120 -5.31 -10.04 20.56
CA LEU A 120 -6.44 -9.51 21.32
C LEU A 120 -6.01 -8.83 22.63
N GLU A 121 -4.98 -9.32 23.32
CA GLU A 121 -4.41 -8.66 24.50
C GLU A 121 -3.85 -7.28 24.14
N SER A 122 -3.11 -7.18 23.03
CA SER A 122 -2.60 -5.89 22.53
C SER A 122 -3.74 -4.92 22.13
N VAL A 123 -4.75 -5.42 21.42
CA VAL A 123 -5.92 -4.64 20.97
C VAL A 123 -6.75 -4.18 22.17
N ASN A 124 -6.97 -5.07 23.13
CA ASN A 124 -7.67 -4.76 24.37
C ASN A 124 -6.94 -3.66 25.14
N HIS A 125 -5.61 -3.70 25.23
CA HIS A 125 -4.81 -2.65 25.84
C HIS A 125 -4.95 -1.30 25.11
N CYS A 126 -4.93 -1.31 23.78
CA CYS A 126 -5.21 -0.11 22.98
C CYS A 126 -6.60 0.45 23.31
N HIS A 127 -7.63 -0.39 23.30
CA HIS A 127 -9.02 0.00 23.54
C HIS A 127 -9.25 0.57 24.94
N HIS A 128 -8.60 0.00 25.97
CA HIS A 128 -8.63 0.53 27.34
C HIS A 128 -7.96 1.91 27.46
N ASN A 129 -6.96 2.20 26.62
CA ASN A 129 -6.30 3.50 26.55
C ASN A 129 -6.99 4.47 25.57
N GLY A 130 -8.19 4.13 25.09
CA GLY A 130 -8.95 4.97 24.16
C GLY A 130 -8.28 5.09 22.80
N ILE A 131 -7.55 4.08 22.35
CA ILE A 131 -6.84 4.05 21.07
C ILE A 131 -7.46 2.99 20.16
N VAL A 132 -7.67 3.35 18.89
CA VAL A 132 -8.13 2.43 17.83
C VAL A 132 -7.05 2.37 16.76
N HIS A 133 -6.63 1.16 16.38
CA HIS A 133 -5.50 0.94 15.48
C HIS A 133 -5.86 1.25 14.02
N ARG A 134 -7.02 0.79 13.56
CA ARG A 134 -7.59 0.96 12.19
C ARG A 134 -6.86 0.28 11.04
N ASP A 135 -5.64 -0.20 11.22
CA ASP A 135 -4.89 -0.91 10.18
C ASP A 135 -4.29 -2.24 10.67
N LEU A 136 -5.09 -3.05 11.37
CA LEU A 136 -4.69 -4.40 11.76
C LEU A 136 -4.63 -5.31 10.52
N LYS A 137 -3.45 -5.89 10.28
CA LYS A 137 -3.15 -6.76 9.13
C LYS A 137 -1.88 -7.58 9.40
N PRO A 138 -1.61 -8.66 8.63
CA PRO A 138 -0.43 -9.51 8.79
C PRO A 138 0.91 -8.76 8.86
N GLU A 139 1.08 -7.70 8.07
CA GLU A 139 2.28 -6.85 8.04
C GLU A 139 2.63 -6.25 9.41
N ASN A 140 1.59 -5.97 10.21
CA ASN A 140 1.71 -5.26 11.48
C ASN A 140 1.80 -6.21 12.68
N LEU A 141 1.91 -7.52 12.42
CA LEU A 141 2.03 -8.58 13.42
C LEU A 141 3.42 -9.20 13.36
N LEU A 142 4.30 -8.73 14.24
CA LEU A 142 5.71 -9.12 14.27
C LEU A 142 5.98 -10.09 15.42
N LEU A 143 7.07 -10.85 15.32
CA LEU A 143 7.58 -11.67 16.41
C LEU A 143 8.76 -11.00 17.09
N ALA A 144 8.77 -11.02 18.43
CA ALA A 144 9.82 -10.39 19.23
C ALA A 144 11.22 -10.92 18.86
N SER A 145 11.36 -12.22 18.61
CA SER A 145 12.60 -12.88 18.21
C SER A 145 12.31 -14.15 17.41
N LYS A 146 13.37 -14.82 16.93
CA LYS A 146 13.28 -16.13 16.25
C LYS A 146 13.19 -17.32 17.20
N ILE A 147 13.18 -17.07 18.52
CA ILE A 147 13.12 -18.13 19.52
C ILE A 147 11.72 -18.77 19.46
N LYS A 148 11.66 -20.10 19.55
CA LYS A 148 10.38 -20.82 19.59
C LYS A 148 9.53 -20.30 20.75
N GLY A 149 8.29 -19.87 20.46
CA GLY A 149 7.40 -19.27 21.44
C GLY A 149 7.64 -17.79 21.71
N ALA A 150 8.38 -17.09 20.84
CA ALA A 150 8.51 -15.63 20.90
C ALA A 150 7.13 -14.94 20.86
N ALA A 151 7.00 -13.87 21.64
CA ALA A 151 5.76 -13.12 21.73
C ALA A 151 5.40 -12.43 20.41
N VAL A 152 4.11 -12.42 20.08
CA VAL A 152 3.54 -11.60 19.00
C VAL A 152 3.49 -10.15 19.48
N LYS A 153 3.98 -9.22 18.66
CA LYS A 153 4.01 -7.79 18.91
C LYS A 153 3.30 -7.04 17.79
N LEU A 154 2.29 -6.25 18.17
CA LEU A 154 1.61 -5.31 17.30
C LEU A 154 2.50 -4.10 17.02
N ALA A 155 2.65 -3.76 15.74
CA ALA A 155 3.47 -2.67 15.23
C ALA A 155 2.65 -1.69 14.37
N ASP A 156 3.25 -0.53 14.09
CA ASP A 156 2.76 0.53 13.18
C ASP A 156 1.40 1.17 13.53
N PHE A 157 1.47 2.26 14.30
CA PHE A 157 0.31 3.06 14.71
C PHE A 157 0.09 4.30 13.83
N GLY A 158 0.63 4.35 12.61
CA GLY A 158 0.54 5.54 11.74
C GLY A 158 -0.90 5.97 11.41
N LEU A 159 -1.83 5.02 11.36
CA LEU A 159 -3.27 5.27 11.15
C LEU A 159 -4.10 5.28 12.43
N ALA A 160 -3.48 5.09 13.59
CA ALA A 160 -4.19 5.04 14.86
C ALA A 160 -4.82 6.39 15.22
N ILE A 161 -5.92 6.31 15.96
CA ILE A 161 -6.68 7.46 16.47
C ILE A 161 -6.96 7.30 17.94
N GLU A 162 -7.30 8.40 18.58
CA GLU A 162 -7.86 8.39 19.92
C GLU A 162 -9.36 8.64 19.91
N VAL A 163 -10.04 7.93 20.79
CA VAL A 163 -11.47 8.02 21.01
C VAL A 163 -11.73 8.30 22.49
N GLN A 164 -12.75 9.10 22.77
CA GLN A 164 -13.16 9.39 24.15
C GLN A 164 -14.18 8.35 24.61
N GLY A 165 -13.83 7.52 25.59
CA GLY A 165 -14.70 6.45 26.07
C GLY A 165 -15.12 5.52 24.93
N ASP A 166 -16.42 5.37 24.74
CA ASP A 166 -17.03 4.58 23.66
C ASP A 166 -17.68 5.45 22.57
N ALA A 167 -17.35 6.75 22.54
CA ALA A 167 -17.84 7.66 21.51
C ALA A 167 -17.43 7.18 20.11
N GLN A 168 -18.41 7.16 19.21
CA GLN A 168 -18.20 6.89 17.79
C GLN A 168 -18.25 8.19 17.00
N ALA A 169 -17.35 8.35 16.04
CA ALA A 169 -17.32 9.49 15.13
C ALA A 169 -16.83 9.06 13.76
N TRP A 170 -16.98 9.94 12.78
CA TRP A 170 -16.37 9.74 11.47
C TRP A 170 -14.91 10.21 11.50
N PHE A 171 -13.98 9.26 11.55
CA PHE A 171 -12.53 9.54 11.58
C PHE A 171 -11.87 9.47 10.19
N GLY A 172 -12.68 9.50 9.13
CA GLY A 172 -12.24 9.33 7.75
C GLY A 172 -12.17 7.87 7.31
N PHE A 173 -12.07 7.68 6.00
CA PHE A 173 -11.86 6.38 5.38
C PHE A 173 -10.36 6.08 5.40
N ALA A 174 -9.94 5.05 6.15
CA ALA A 174 -8.54 4.64 6.26
C ALA A 174 -8.46 3.16 6.64
N GLY A 175 -7.41 2.49 6.16
CA GLY A 175 -7.14 1.07 6.40
C GLY A 175 -6.95 0.28 5.10
N THR A 176 -6.56 -0.98 5.24
CA THR A 176 -6.27 -1.86 4.10
C THR A 176 -7.55 -2.57 3.60
N PRO A 177 -7.89 -2.53 2.29
CA PRO A 177 -9.19 -2.96 1.74
C PRO A 177 -9.79 -4.27 2.26
N GLY A 178 -9.00 -5.35 2.35
CA GLY A 178 -9.48 -6.67 2.81
C GLY A 178 -9.75 -6.78 4.32
N TYR A 179 -9.36 -5.76 5.11
CA TYR A 179 -9.51 -5.71 6.56
C TYR A 179 -10.45 -4.59 7.01
N LEU A 180 -10.96 -3.78 6.08
CA LEU A 180 -11.92 -2.71 6.38
C LEU A 180 -13.23 -3.30 6.91
N SER A 181 -13.76 -2.68 7.95
CA SER A 181 -15.06 -3.04 8.52
C SER A 181 -16.24 -2.47 7.70
N PRO A 182 -17.44 -3.09 7.77
CA PRO A 182 -18.62 -2.64 7.05
C PRO A 182 -19.01 -1.18 7.32
N GLU A 183 -18.95 -0.75 8.57
CA GLU A 183 -19.31 0.61 8.99
C GLU A 183 -18.39 1.68 8.37
N VAL A 184 -17.09 1.39 8.20
CA VAL A 184 -16.15 2.29 7.50
C VAL A 184 -16.51 2.38 6.02
N LEU A 185 -16.82 1.26 5.38
CA LEU A 185 -17.24 1.22 3.96
C LEU A 185 -18.59 1.87 3.71
N ARG A 186 -19.47 1.91 4.71
CA ARG A 186 -20.77 2.63 4.66
C ARG A 186 -20.64 4.12 4.99
N LYS A 187 -19.43 4.59 5.31
CA LYS A 187 -19.16 5.96 5.77
C LYS A 187 -19.95 6.32 7.06
N GLU A 188 -20.17 5.33 7.93
CA GLU A 188 -20.85 5.50 9.21
C GLU A 188 -19.85 5.88 10.32
N PRO A 189 -20.28 6.59 11.39
CA PRO A 189 -19.45 6.77 12.58
C PRO A 189 -18.98 5.43 13.14
N TYR A 190 -17.71 5.35 13.52
CA TYR A 190 -17.10 4.11 14.00
C TYR A 190 -16.20 4.36 15.21
N GLY A 191 -15.67 3.29 15.79
CA GLY A 191 -14.77 3.33 16.95
C GLY A 191 -14.03 2.01 17.12
N LYS A 192 -13.78 1.61 18.37
CA LYS A 192 -13.08 0.36 18.74
C LYS A 192 -13.50 -0.91 17.98
N PRO A 193 -14.79 -1.14 17.63
CA PRO A 193 -15.21 -2.38 16.95
C PRO A 193 -14.54 -2.65 15.60
N VAL A 194 -13.99 -1.64 14.90
CA VAL A 194 -13.32 -1.84 13.60
C VAL A 194 -12.08 -2.73 13.72
N ASP A 195 -11.36 -2.64 14.84
CA ASP A 195 -10.18 -3.48 15.10
C ASP A 195 -10.60 -4.94 15.33
N ILE A 196 -11.78 -5.18 15.91
CA ILE A 196 -12.27 -6.54 16.14
C ILE A 196 -12.69 -7.21 14.83
N TRP A 197 -13.26 -6.45 13.88
CA TRP A 197 -13.53 -6.96 12.54
C TRP A 197 -12.24 -7.43 11.87
N ALA A 198 -11.19 -6.61 11.92
CA ALA A 198 -9.88 -6.98 11.38
C ALA A 198 -9.29 -8.20 12.09
N CYS A 199 -9.46 -8.35 13.41
CA CYS A 199 -9.09 -9.57 14.14
C CYS A 199 -9.83 -10.81 13.64
N GLY A 200 -11.12 -10.68 13.29
CA GLY A 200 -11.91 -11.77 12.70
C GLY A 200 -11.38 -12.21 11.32
N VAL A 201 -11.00 -11.24 10.48
CA VAL A 201 -10.35 -11.50 9.18
C VAL A 201 -9.00 -12.21 9.40
N ILE A 202 -8.18 -11.72 10.33
CA ILE A 202 -6.88 -12.30 10.67
C ILE A 202 -7.05 -13.74 11.19
N LEU A 203 -8.00 -13.97 12.11
CA LEU A 203 -8.28 -15.29 12.68
C LEU A 203 -8.72 -16.28 11.59
N TYR A 204 -9.57 -15.86 10.67
CA TYR A 204 -9.96 -16.69 9.52
C TYR A 204 -8.73 -17.13 8.72
N ILE A 205 -7.84 -16.20 8.37
CA ILE A 205 -6.61 -16.52 7.62
C ILE A 205 -5.67 -17.41 8.44
N LEU A 206 -5.56 -17.20 9.76
CA LEU A 206 -4.74 -18.05 10.63
C LEU A 206 -5.21 -19.51 10.62
N LEU A 207 -6.47 -19.80 10.36
CA LEU A 207 -7.00 -21.17 10.38
C LEU A 207 -6.91 -21.90 9.04
N VAL A 208 -7.04 -21.19 7.90
CA VAL A 208 -7.13 -21.83 6.57
C VAL A 208 -6.20 -21.22 5.50
N GLY A 209 -5.52 -20.13 5.80
CA GLY A 209 -4.49 -19.55 4.95
C GLY A 209 -4.97 -18.72 3.76
N TYR A 210 -6.27 -18.44 3.66
CA TYR A 210 -6.86 -17.52 2.70
C TYR A 210 -7.86 -16.57 3.38
N PRO A 211 -8.09 -15.37 2.82
CA PRO A 211 -8.99 -14.38 3.43
C PRO A 211 -10.49 -14.73 3.25
N PRO A 212 -11.37 -14.32 4.18
CA PRO A 212 -12.81 -14.53 4.08
C PRO A 212 -13.49 -13.68 3.01
N PHE A 213 -12.89 -12.54 2.65
CA PHE A 213 -13.38 -11.64 1.62
C PHE A 213 -12.28 -11.41 0.59
N TRP A 214 -12.59 -11.69 -0.67
CA TRP A 214 -11.65 -11.47 -1.77
C TRP A 214 -12.37 -11.32 -3.10
N ASP A 215 -11.95 -10.32 -3.86
CA ASP A 215 -12.31 -10.14 -5.27
C ASP A 215 -11.17 -9.36 -5.95
N GLU A 216 -11.06 -9.47 -7.27
CA GLU A 216 -10.17 -8.63 -8.06
C GLU A 216 -10.75 -7.23 -8.26
N ASP A 217 -12.08 -7.15 -8.32
CA ASP A 217 -12.83 -5.90 -8.34
C ASP A 217 -13.06 -5.40 -6.91
N GLN A 218 -12.47 -4.24 -6.61
CA GLN A 218 -12.58 -3.64 -5.29
C GLN A 218 -14.03 -3.32 -4.89
N HIS A 219 -14.90 -2.96 -5.83
CA HIS A 219 -16.31 -2.70 -5.54
C HIS A 219 -17.04 -3.98 -5.11
N LYS A 220 -16.73 -5.12 -5.75
CA LYS A 220 -17.27 -6.42 -5.36
C LYS A 220 -16.75 -6.86 -4.01
N LEU A 221 -15.45 -6.68 -3.75
CA LEU A 221 -14.86 -6.91 -2.42
C LEU A 221 -15.60 -6.10 -1.35
N TYR A 222 -15.82 -4.81 -1.59
CA TYR A 222 -16.54 -3.95 -0.65
C TYR A 222 -18.01 -4.36 -0.47
N ALA A 223 -18.65 -4.86 -1.53
CA ALA A 223 -20.00 -5.41 -1.43
C ALA A 223 -20.04 -6.66 -0.54
N GLN A 224 -19.08 -7.59 -0.70
CA GLN A 224 -18.95 -8.78 0.15
C GLN A 224 -18.76 -8.41 1.62
N ILE A 225 -17.83 -7.50 1.91
CA ILE A 225 -17.55 -7.01 3.27
C ILE A 225 -18.80 -6.36 3.87
N LYS A 226 -19.43 -5.42 3.17
CA LYS A 226 -20.66 -4.77 3.65
C LYS A 226 -21.77 -5.78 3.94
N ALA A 227 -21.92 -6.80 3.11
CA ALA A 227 -22.91 -7.86 3.33
C ALA A 227 -22.53 -8.83 4.46
N GLY A 228 -21.27 -8.85 4.91
CA GLY A 228 -20.75 -9.92 5.77
C GLY A 228 -20.81 -11.28 5.07
N SER A 229 -20.63 -11.30 3.75
CA SER A 229 -20.74 -12.49 2.91
C SER A 229 -19.42 -13.27 2.91
N TYR A 230 -19.26 -14.16 3.87
CA TYR A 230 -18.20 -15.17 3.92
C TYR A 230 -18.81 -16.53 4.30
N ASP A 231 -18.09 -17.61 4.03
CA ASP A 231 -18.50 -18.97 4.33
C ASP A 231 -17.34 -19.81 4.87
N TYR A 232 -17.64 -21.07 5.16
CA TYR A 232 -16.71 -22.08 5.67
C TYR A 232 -16.66 -23.26 4.69
N PRO A 233 -15.99 -23.12 3.55
CA PRO A 233 -16.02 -24.13 2.49
C PRO A 233 -15.32 -25.43 2.90
N SER A 234 -15.87 -26.54 2.42
CA SER A 234 -15.25 -27.86 2.53
C SER A 234 -14.16 -28.03 1.45
N PRO A 235 -13.11 -28.84 1.71
CA PRO A 235 -12.92 -29.67 2.91
C PRO A 235 -12.20 -28.98 4.07
N GLU A 236 -11.55 -27.84 3.86
CA GLU A 236 -10.58 -27.30 4.81
C GLU A 236 -11.22 -26.93 6.15
N TRP A 237 -12.47 -26.45 6.12
CA TRP A 237 -13.23 -26.07 7.31
C TRP A 237 -13.94 -27.24 8.00
N ASP A 238 -14.03 -28.42 7.41
CA ASP A 238 -14.76 -29.56 8.00
C ASP A 238 -14.11 -30.03 9.31
N THR A 239 -12.79 -29.89 9.39
CA THR A 239 -11.98 -30.24 10.56
C THR A 239 -11.81 -29.10 11.57
N VAL A 240 -12.31 -27.90 11.25
CA VAL A 240 -12.20 -26.73 12.13
C VAL A 240 -13.29 -26.77 13.21
N THR A 241 -12.89 -26.58 14.47
CA THR A 241 -13.81 -26.68 15.61
C THR A 241 -14.99 -25.70 15.49
N PRO A 242 -16.19 -26.10 15.95
CA PRO A 242 -17.34 -25.19 16.02
C PRO A 242 -17.06 -23.91 16.81
N GLU A 243 -16.24 -23.99 17.85
CA GLU A 243 -15.90 -22.87 18.71
C GLU A 243 -14.98 -21.85 18.00
N ALA A 244 -14.06 -22.29 17.13
CA ALA A 244 -13.29 -21.39 16.29
C ALA A 244 -14.21 -20.59 15.33
N LYS A 245 -15.10 -21.30 14.63
CA LYS A 245 -16.11 -20.71 13.73
C LYS A 245 -17.03 -19.76 14.50
N ASN A 246 -17.42 -20.13 15.71
CA ASN A 246 -18.25 -19.28 16.56
C ASN A 246 -17.56 -17.96 16.92
N LEU A 247 -16.28 -18.00 17.30
CA LEU A 247 -15.51 -16.78 17.59
C LEU A 247 -15.37 -15.89 16.34
N ILE A 248 -15.10 -16.48 15.17
CA ILE A 248 -15.07 -15.76 13.89
C ILE A 248 -16.42 -15.09 13.62
N ASN A 249 -17.54 -15.80 13.79
CA ASN A 249 -18.88 -15.23 13.60
C ASN A 249 -19.13 -14.02 14.51
N GLN A 250 -18.70 -14.10 15.77
CA GLN A 250 -18.84 -13.02 16.75
C GLN A 250 -17.97 -11.80 16.40
N MET A 251 -16.78 -12.00 15.79
CA MET A 251 -15.91 -10.91 15.31
C MET A 251 -16.37 -10.32 13.98
N LEU A 252 -16.80 -11.16 13.03
CA LEU A 252 -17.30 -10.76 11.70
C LEU A 252 -18.80 -10.45 11.72
N THR A 253 -19.31 -9.96 12.84
CA THR A 253 -20.68 -9.45 12.97
C THR A 253 -20.77 -8.07 12.33
N VAL A 254 -21.65 -7.92 11.34
CA VAL A 254 -21.79 -6.69 10.54
C VAL A 254 -22.20 -5.49 11.38
N ASN A 255 -23.11 -5.67 12.34
CA ASN A 255 -23.50 -4.58 13.23
C ASN A 255 -22.44 -4.40 14.34
N PRO A 256 -21.70 -3.27 14.38
CA PRO A 256 -20.61 -3.07 15.34
C PRO A 256 -21.08 -3.07 16.80
N SER A 257 -22.33 -2.70 17.09
CA SER A 257 -22.89 -2.73 18.46
C SER A 257 -23.14 -4.15 18.99
N LYS A 258 -23.24 -5.14 18.10
CA LYS A 258 -23.42 -6.56 18.43
C LYS A 258 -22.14 -7.36 18.29
N ARG A 259 -21.09 -6.76 17.74
CA ARG A 259 -19.78 -7.37 17.54
C ARG A 259 -19.12 -7.56 18.90
N ILE A 260 -18.49 -8.72 19.10
CA ILE A 260 -17.78 -9.02 20.36
C ILE A 260 -16.71 -7.96 20.65
N THR A 261 -16.44 -7.70 21.93
CA THR A 261 -15.35 -6.82 22.33
C THR A 261 -14.04 -7.61 22.47
N ALA A 262 -12.88 -6.94 22.48
CA ALA A 262 -11.60 -7.64 22.73
C ALA A 262 -11.60 -8.34 24.11
N SER A 263 -12.14 -7.68 25.14
CA SER A 263 -12.27 -8.23 26.49
C SER A 263 -13.12 -9.49 26.54
N ASP A 264 -14.22 -9.55 25.79
CA ASP A 264 -15.09 -10.72 25.76
C ASP A 264 -14.54 -11.83 24.85
N ALA A 265 -13.86 -11.47 23.76
CA ALA A 265 -13.16 -12.43 22.90
C ALA A 265 -12.07 -13.19 23.67
N LEU A 266 -11.34 -12.51 24.58
CA LEU A 266 -10.34 -13.15 25.44
C LEU A 266 -10.94 -14.17 26.42
N LYS A 267 -12.22 -14.03 26.76
CA LYS A 267 -12.95 -14.97 27.62
C LYS A 267 -13.59 -16.12 26.84
N HIS A 268 -13.58 -16.08 25.51
CA HIS A 268 -14.18 -17.10 24.67
C HIS A 268 -13.52 -18.48 24.93
N PRO A 269 -14.29 -19.60 25.02
CA PRO A 269 -13.73 -20.91 25.36
C PRO A 269 -12.58 -21.36 24.45
N TRP A 270 -12.68 -21.08 23.15
CA TRP A 270 -11.62 -21.40 22.17
C TRP A 270 -10.27 -20.71 22.47
N ILE A 271 -10.30 -19.61 23.24
CA ILE A 271 -9.10 -18.88 23.70
C ILE A 271 -8.71 -19.30 25.12
N CYS A 272 -9.61 -19.12 26.09
CA CYS A 272 -9.29 -19.28 27.52
C CYS A 272 -9.22 -20.74 27.98
N GLN A 273 -9.78 -21.67 27.21
CA GLN A 273 -9.76 -23.13 27.46
C GLN A 273 -9.12 -23.89 26.29
N ARG A 274 -8.16 -23.23 25.60
CA ARG A 274 -7.49 -23.72 24.38
C ARG A 274 -7.03 -25.18 24.47
N GLU A 275 -6.46 -25.62 25.59
CA GLU A 275 -5.96 -26.99 25.78
C GLU A 275 -7.05 -28.07 25.63
N ARG A 276 -8.32 -27.71 25.86
CA ARG A 276 -9.46 -28.62 25.77
C ARG A 276 -10.31 -28.41 24.52
N VAL A 277 -10.40 -27.16 24.07
CA VAL A 277 -11.37 -26.73 23.04
C VAL A 277 -10.73 -26.61 21.67
N ALA A 278 -9.49 -26.13 21.57
CA ALA A 278 -8.84 -25.95 20.26
C ALA A 278 -8.23 -27.27 19.78
N SER A 279 -8.41 -27.59 18.51
CA SER A 279 -7.81 -28.78 17.91
C SER A 279 -6.28 -28.71 17.90
N VAL A 280 -5.63 -29.79 18.33
CA VAL A 280 -4.18 -29.96 18.24
C VAL A 280 -3.76 -30.70 16.96
N VAL A 281 -4.68 -30.95 16.03
CA VAL A 281 -4.33 -31.64 14.78
C VAL A 281 -3.48 -30.72 13.89
N HIS A 282 -2.41 -31.26 13.31
CA HIS A 282 -1.60 -30.52 12.35
C HIS A 282 -2.37 -30.20 11.07
N ARG A 283 -2.28 -28.96 10.61
CA ARG A 283 -2.98 -28.46 9.42
C ARG A 283 -2.00 -28.09 8.29
N GLN A 284 -1.47 -29.10 7.59
CA GLN A 284 -0.51 -28.87 6.49
C GLN A 284 -1.09 -28.04 5.34
N GLU A 285 -2.36 -28.29 4.97
CA GLU A 285 -3.03 -27.53 3.90
C GLU A 285 -3.12 -26.02 4.21
N THR A 286 -3.36 -25.67 5.48
CA THR A 286 -3.34 -24.28 5.95
C THR A 286 -1.97 -23.65 5.74
N VAL A 287 -0.89 -24.36 6.08
CA VAL A 287 0.49 -23.90 5.91
C VAL A 287 0.81 -23.65 4.43
N ASP A 288 0.39 -24.54 3.55
CA ASP A 288 0.61 -24.42 2.10
C ASP A 288 -0.17 -23.23 1.50
N CYS A 289 -1.41 -23.02 1.94
CA CYS A 289 -2.22 -21.86 1.55
C CYS A 289 -1.62 -20.55 2.06
N LEU A 290 -1.17 -20.50 3.32
CA LEU A 290 -0.49 -19.34 3.89
C LEU A 290 0.77 -18.96 3.11
N LYS A 291 1.55 -19.96 2.66
CA LYS A 291 2.73 -19.71 1.84
C LYS A 291 2.39 -18.97 0.53
N LYS A 292 1.32 -19.41 -0.16
CA LYS A 292 0.82 -18.75 -1.38
C LYS A 292 0.30 -17.35 -1.08
N PHE A 293 -0.45 -17.19 0.02
CA PHE A 293 -0.98 -15.91 0.47
C PHE A 293 0.13 -14.89 0.73
N ASN A 294 1.16 -15.29 1.49
CA ASN A 294 2.33 -14.45 1.79
C ASN A 294 3.08 -14.01 0.54
N ALA A 295 3.36 -14.95 -0.37
CA ALA A 295 4.03 -14.65 -1.63
C ALA A 295 3.23 -13.62 -2.46
N ARG A 296 1.91 -13.81 -2.58
CA ARG A 296 1.02 -12.90 -3.31
C ARG A 296 1.00 -11.50 -2.69
N ARG A 297 0.92 -11.43 -1.36
CA ARG A 297 0.87 -10.17 -0.59
C ARG A 297 2.17 -9.40 -0.71
N LYS A 298 3.32 -10.05 -0.53
CA LYS A 298 4.65 -9.42 -0.68
C LYS A 298 4.88 -8.90 -2.10
N LEU A 299 4.47 -9.66 -3.12
CA LEU A 299 4.56 -9.22 -4.51
C LEU A 299 3.72 -7.96 -4.75
N LYS A 300 2.46 -7.95 -4.30
CA LYS A 300 1.58 -6.77 -4.41
C LYS A 300 2.16 -5.55 -3.67
N GLY A 301 2.69 -5.76 -2.46
CA GLY A 301 3.33 -4.70 -1.67
C GLY A 301 4.57 -4.13 -2.35
N ALA A 302 5.46 -4.98 -2.87
CA ALA A 302 6.67 -4.55 -3.58
C ALA A 302 6.34 -3.75 -4.86
N ILE A 303 5.32 -4.18 -5.62
CA ILE A 303 4.83 -3.45 -6.79
C ILE A 303 4.34 -2.06 -6.38
N LEU A 304 3.51 -1.97 -5.34
CA LEU A 304 2.97 -0.69 -4.90
C LEU A 304 4.06 0.26 -4.37
N THR A 305 5.03 -0.26 -3.60
CA THR A 305 6.18 0.52 -3.14
C THR A 305 7.02 1.04 -4.32
N THR A 306 7.15 0.24 -5.38
CA THR A 306 7.84 0.67 -6.60
C THR A 306 7.09 1.85 -7.26
N ILE A 307 5.77 1.73 -7.42
CA ILE A 307 4.90 2.79 -7.97
C ILE A 307 4.97 4.09 -7.12
N LEU A 308 5.03 3.98 -5.80
CA LEU A 308 5.10 5.14 -4.90
C LEU A 308 6.51 5.77 -4.86
N ALA A 309 7.56 4.94 -4.90
CA ALA A 309 8.93 5.42 -4.92
C ALA A 309 9.22 6.22 -6.20
N THR A 310 8.73 5.77 -7.36
CA THR A 310 8.91 6.49 -8.63
C THR A 310 8.17 7.83 -8.65
N ARG A 311 6.97 7.92 -8.04
CA ARG A 311 6.26 9.22 -7.83
C ARG A 311 7.07 10.22 -7.00
N ASN A 312 7.78 9.77 -5.97
CA ASN A 312 8.55 10.65 -5.07
C ASN A 312 9.88 11.16 -5.65
N PHE A 313 10.46 10.48 -6.64
CA PHE A 313 11.67 10.95 -7.34
C PHE A 313 11.36 12.02 -8.39
N SER A 314 10.15 12.05 -8.94
CA SER A 314 9.71 13.07 -9.91
C SER A 314 9.58 14.50 -9.33
N SER A 315 9.79 14.71 -8.02
CA SER A 315 9.65 16.01 -7.33
C SER A 315 10.97 16.73 -7.02
N LYS A 316 12.12 16.20 -7.48
CA LYS A 316 13.46 16.73 -7.14
C LYS A 316 14.27 17.16 -8.35
N TYR A 317 13.82 18.19 -9.05
CA TYR A 317 14.72 19.14 -9.72
C TYR A 317 14.07 20.53 -9.71
N ASP A 318 14.67 21.47 -8.97
CA ASP A 318 14.62 22.86 -9.38
C ASP A 318 15.99 23.49 -9.14
N ALA A 319 16.50 24.16 -10.17
CA ALA A 319 17.84 24.72 -10.23
C ALA A 319 17.78 26.22 -9.93
N GLN A 320 18.67 26.65 -9.04
CA GLN A 320 19.07 28.03 -8.74
C GLN A 320 18.17 28.81 -7.78
N GLY A 321 18.50 28.65 -6.49
CA GLY A 321 17.83 29.33 -5.38
C GLY A 321 18.01 30.85 -5.32
N ARG A 322 16.97 31.50 -4.79
CA ARG A 322 17.02 32.68 -3.90
C ARG A 322 15.66 32.87 -3.22
N SER A 323 15.70 33.20 -1.94
CA SER A 323 14.56 33.53 -1.06
C SER A 323 14.12 34.99 -1.24
N ILE A 324 12.82 35.33 -1.08
CA ILE A 324 12.26 36.55 -0.44
C ILE A 324 10.70 36.50 -0.33
N ILE A 325 10.26 36.52 0.94
CA ILE A 325 9.14 37.16 1.69
C ILE A 325 8.01 37.99 0.99
N THR A 326 6.76 37.73 1.48
CA THR A 326 5.46 38.50 1.51
C THR A 326 4.67 38.69 0.21
N LYS A 327 3.33 38.53 0.15
CA LYS A 327 2.25 39.08 1.02
C LYS A 327 0.90 38.35 0.83
N LYS A 328 0.02 38.48 1.84
CA LYS A 328 -1.35 37.93 2.02
C LYS A 328 -2.31 38.03 0.81
N GLY A 329 -3.17 37.02 0.67
CA GLY A 329 -4.44 37.04 -0.06
C GLY A 329 -5.30 35.85 0.34
N ASP A 330 -6.59 36.09 0.55
CA ASP A 330 -7.56 35.32 1.33
C ASP A 330 -8.21 34.13 0.58
N GLY A 331 -8.66 33.14 1.35
CA GLY A 331 -9.77 32.21 1.04
C GLY A 331 -9.71 31.30 -0.20
N SER A 332 -9.45 30.00 -0.01
CA SER A 332 -10.41 28.91 -0.31
C SER A 332 -9.73 27.54 -0.20
N GLN A 333 -10.48 26.60 0.35
CA GLN A 333 -10.06 25.24 0.71
C GLN A 333 -9.77 24.40 -0.54
N VAL A 334 -8.55 23.87 -0.66
CA VAL A 334 -8.21 22.80 -1.60
C VAL A 334 -7.58 21.67 -0.78
N LYS A 335 -8.20 20.48 -0.86
CA LYS A 335 -7.82 19.26 -0.13
C LYS A 335 -6.73 18.52 -0.90
N GLU A 336 -5.63 18.21 -0.22
CA GLU A 336 -4.54 17.37 -0.74
C GLU A 336 -4.50 16.03 0.03
N SER A 337 -4.40 14.95 -0.74
CA SER A 337 -4.42 13.54 -0.32
C SER A 337 -3.03 13.07 0.12
N THR A 338 -3.00 12.15 1.09
CA THR A 338 -1.79 11.72 1.78
C THR A 338 -1.64 10.20 1.74
N ASP A 339 -0.50 9.71 1.26
CA ASP A 339 -0.18 8.29 1.05
C ASP A 339 0.32 7.56 2.31
N SER A 340 -0.21 6.35 2.52
CA SER A 340 0.48 5.22 3.12
C SER A 340 0.04 3.94 2.41
N SER A 341 0.99 3.05 2.18
CA SER A 341 0.91 1.96 1.22
C SER A 341 -0.28 1.02 1.49
N THR A 342 -1.08 0.75 0.45
CA THR A 342 -2.36 0.00 0.39
C THR A 342 -3.59 0.64 1.02
N THR A 343 -3.48 1.83 1.62
CA THR A 343 -4.64 2.48 2.25
C THR A 343 -5.24 3.56 1.36
N ILE A 344 -6.53 3.47 1.11
CA ILE A 344 -7.29 4.46 0.34
C ILE A 344 -7.74 5.55 1.31
N GLU A 345 -7.51 6.82 0.98
CA GLU A 345 -8.21 7.99 1.55
C GLU A 345 -8.90 8.67 0.34
N ASP A 346 -10.23 8.79 0.35
CA ASP A 346 -11.10 9.09 -0.83
C ASP A 346 -10.81 10.39 -1.63
N ASP A 347 -11.00 10.29 -2.95
CA ASP A 347 -11.70 11.26 -3.82
C ASP A 347 -12.72 10.47 -4.70
N ASP A 348 -13.97 10.95 -4.79
CA ASP A 348 -15.19 10.25 -5.30
C ASP A 348 -15.28 10.16 -6.84
N PRO A 349 -15.92 9.12 -7.41
CA PRO A 349 -17.09 9.40 -8.25
C PRO A 349 -18.26 8.37 -8.21
N LYS A 350 -19.41 8.83 -8.71
CA LYS A 350 -20.78 8.29 -8.65
C LYS A 350 -21.02 6.96 -9.40
N GLU A 351 -22.00 6.22 -8.87
CA GLU A 351 -22.56 4.95 -9.38
C GLU A 351 -23.11 5.05 -10.82
N ASP A 352 -22.85 4.01 -11.62
CA ASP A 352 -23.75 3.61 -12.71
C ASP A 352 -23.98 2.09 -12.69
N LYS A 353 -25.26 1.70 -12.76
CA LYS A 353 -25.72 0.30 -12.72
C LYS A 353 -25.77 -0.30 -14.12
N ARG A 354 -25.30 -1.54 -14.28
CA ARG A 354 -25.95 -2.63 -15.04
C ARG A 354 -25.20 -3.95 -14.83
N GLY A 355 -25.95 -5.02 -14.58
CA GLY A 355 -25.45 -6.32 -14.15
C GLY A 355 -25.19 -7.32 -15.27
N GLY A 356 -24.85 -8.54 -14.84
CA GLY A 356 -24.73 -9.73 -15.68
C GLY A 356 -23.66 -10.68 -15.16
N VAL A 357 -24.11 -11.81 -14.58
CA VAL A 357 -23.28 -12.90 -14.07
C VAL A 357 -22.86 -13.80 -15.23
N ASP A 358 -21.61 -14.26 -15.26
CA ASP A 358 -21.36 -15.66 -15.60
C ASP A 358 -20.09 -16.20 -14.91
N ARG A 359 -20.21 -17.44 -14.42
CA ARG A 359 -19.18 -18.21 -13.70
C ARG A 359 -18.73 -19.36 -14.60
N SER A 360 -17.50 -19.30 -15.11
CA SER A 360 -16.59 -20.43 -15.35
C SER A 360 -15.46 -19.98 -16.27
N CYS A 361 -14.21 -20.01 -15.82
CA CYS A 361 -13.07 -19.94 -16.74
C CYS A 361 -12.03 -21.00 -16.38
N THR A 362 -11.99 -22.01 -17.25
CA THR A 362 -11.01 -23.08 -17.31
C THR A 362 -9.61 -22.51 -17.59
N VAL A 363 -8.58 -23.24 -17.16
CA VAL A 363 -7.16 -22.85 -17.10
C VAL A 363 -6.58 -22.29 -18.43
N ILE A 364 -7.22 -22.56 -19.56
CA ILE A 364 -6.80 -22.11 -20.91
C ILE A 364 -7.17 -20.62 -21.16
N ALA A 365 -8.18 -20.07 -20.49
CA ALA A 365 -8.58 -18.66 -20.63
C ALA A 365 -7.67 -17.67 -19.86
N LYS A 366 -6.90 -18.15 -18.88
CA LYS A 366 -6.05 -17.29 -18.03
C LYS A 366 -4.76 -16.84 -18.69
N GLU A 367 -4.23 -17.61 -19.63
CA GLU A 367 -2.94 -17.30 -20.27
C GLU A 367 -3.03 -16.07 -21.21
N PRO A 368 -4.07 -15.93 -22.06
CA PRO A 368 -4.28 -14.72 -22.84
C PRO A 368 -4.52 -13.48 -21.97
N GLU A 369 -5.22 -13.62 -20.84
CA GLU A 369 -5.48 -12.51 -19.92
C GLU A 369 -4.22 -12.03 -19.18
N ALA A 370 -3.40 -12.97 -18.69
CA ALA A 370 -2.12 -12.64 -18.07
C ALA A 370 -1.17 -11.91 -19.04
N ARG A 371 -1.12 -12.36 -20.30
CA ARG A 371 -0.30 -11.73 -21.35
C ARG A 371 -0.82 -10.33 -21.72
N ARG A 372 -2.13 -10.12 -21.76
CA ARG A 372 -2.72 -8.78 -21.95
C ARG A 372 -2.33 -7.82 -20.82
N LEU A 373 -2.39 -8.29 -19.57
CA LEU A 373 -1.96 -7.50 -18.40
C LEU A 373 -0.46 -7.18 -18.43
N GLU A 374 0.38 -8.10 -18.91
CA GLU A 374 1.81 -7.86 -19.12
C GLU A 374 2.05 -6.72 -20.12
N ILE A 375 1.35 -6.71 -21.27
CA ILE A 375 1.48 -5.64 -22.28
C ILE A 375 1.00 -4.28 -21.75
N ILE A 376 -0.10 -4.26 -20.98
CA ILE A 376 -0.59 -3.03 -20.33
C ILE A 376 0.49 -2.48 -19.38
N LYS A 377 1.06 -3.35 -18.53
CA LYS A 377 2.10 -2.98 -17.58
C LYS A 377 3.37 -2.45 -18.26
N MET A 378 3.81 -3.11 -19.35
CA MET A 378 4.95 -2.62 -20.14
C MET A 378 4.67 -1.25 -20.77
N THR A 379 3.42 -1.01 -21.18
CA THR A 379 2.99 0.28 -21.73
C THR A 379 2.96 1.38 -20.68
N GLU A 380 2.50 1.08 -19.47
CA GLU A 380 2.56 2.00 -18.33
C GLU A 380 4.00 2.38 -17.98
N GLN A 381 4.91 1.40 -17.92
CA GLN A 381 6.35 1.64 -17.67
C GLN A 381 7.00 2.50 -18.75
N LEU A 382 6.64 2.28 -20.02
CA LEU A 382 7.12 3.11 -21.13
C LEU A 382 6.62 4.55 -20.99
N ILE A 383 5.32 4.76 -20.77
CA ILE A 383 4.74 6.09 -20.59
C ILE A 383 5.36 6.81 -19.39
N GLU A 384 5.64 6.09 -18.31
CA GLU A 384 6.32 6.61 -17.14
C GLU A 384 7.73 7.12 -17.46
N SER A 385 8.51 6.37 -18.26
CA SER A 385 9.84 6.83 -18.70
C SER A 385 9.76 8.15 -19.50
N VAL A 386 8.73 8.31 -20.34
CA VAL A 386 8.48 9.57 -21.08
C VAL A 386 8.11 10.71 -20.11
N ASN A 387 7.21 10.46 -19.16
CA ASN A 387 6.76 11.48 -18.21
C ASN A 387 7.88 11.96 -17.27
N THR A 388 8.81 11.07 -16.91
CA THR A 388 9.93 11.35 -16.01
C THR A 388 11.17 11.88 -16.74
N GLY A 389 11.18 11.83 -18.08
CA GLY A 389 12.37 12.19 -18.87
C GLY A 389 13.52 11.18 -18.73
N ASP A 390 13.24 9.93 -18.33
CA ASP A 390 14.25 8.88 -18.22
C ASP A 390 14.51 8.20 -19.59
N PHE A 391 15.43 8.78 -20.35
CA PHE A 391 15.81 8.26 -21.66
C PHE A 391 16.51 6.89 -21.58
N GLU A 392 17.20 6.57 -20.47
CA GLU A 392 17.87 5.29 -20.30
C GLU A 392 16.86 4.16 -20.10
N ALA A 393 15.81 4.40 -19.30
CA ALA A 393 14.70 3.47 -19.16
C ALA A 393 13.92 3.32 -20.48
N TYR A 394 13.65 4.42 -21.18
CA TYR A 394 12.96 4.41 -22.46
C TYR A 394 13.69 3.54 -23.50
N THR A 395 15.00 3.71 -23.66
CA THR A 395 15.83 2.93 -24.60
C THR A 395 15.97 1.45 -24.22
N LYS A 396 15.80 1.08 -22.94
CA LYS A 396 15.75 -0.32 -22.51
C LYS A 396 14.46 -1.02 -22.90
N ILE A 397 13.37 -0.27 -23.09
CA ILE A 397 12.04 -0.78 -23.41
C ILE A 397 11.78 -0.73 -24.92
N CYS A 398 12.33 0.24 -25.63
CA CYS A 398 12.16 0.37 -27.08
C CYS A 398 13.22 -0.39 -27.87
N ASP A 399 12.87 -0.85 -29.07
CA ASP A 399 13.84 -1.40 -30.03
C ASP A 399 14.73 -0.26 -30.57
N PRO A 400 16.06 -0.44 -30.72
CA PRO A 400 16.94 0.61 -31.25
C PRO A 400 16.52 1.21 -32.60
N HIS A 401 15.75 0.47 -33.40
CA HIS A 401 15.19 0.89 -34.68
C HIS A 401 13.67 1.18 -34.58
N LEU A 402 13.20 1.63 -33.41
CA LEU A 402 11.81 2.02 -33.19
C LEU A 402 11.35 2.95 -34.31
N THR A 403 10.24 2.60 -34.96
CA THR A 403 9.57 3.47 -35.92
C THR A 403 8.45 4.23 -35.23
N ALA A 404 8.29 5.52 -35.51
CA ALA A 404 7.22 6.32 -34.93
C ALA A 404 6.50 7.20 -35.95
N PHE A 405 5.20 7.34 -35.74
CA PHE A 405 4.34 8.30 -36.42
C PHE A 405 3.67 9.19 -35.37
N GLU A 406 4.04 10.45 -35.29
CA GLU A 406 3.53 11.37 -34.26
C GLU A 406 3.43 12.80 -34.80
N PRO A 407 2.61 13.68 -34.19
CA PRO A 407 2.36 15.03 -34.70
C PRO A 407 3.64 15.84 -34.90
N GLU A 408 4.62 15.64 -34.02
CA GLU A 408 5.93 16.26 -34.04
C GLU A 408 6.77 15.87 -35.27
N ALA A 409 6.50 14.72 -35.88
CA ALA A 409 7.17 14.27 -37.11
C ALA A 409 6.59 14.91 -38.39
N LEU A 410 5.56 15.77 -38.26
CA LEU A 410 4.95 16.54 -39.36
C LEU A 410 4.50 15.66 -40.54
N GLY A 411 3.93 14.49 -40.22
CA GLY A 411 3.42 13.53 -41.21
C GLY A 411 4.48 12.58 -41.80
N ASN A 412 5.71 12.60 -41.30
CA ASN A 412 6.77 11.67 -41.70
C ASN A 412 6.88 10.49 -40.73
N LEU A 413 7.33 9.35 -41.23
CA LEU A 413 7.75 8.22 -40.40
C LEU A 413 9.19 8.49 -39.92
N VAL A 414 9.40 8.46 -38.60
CA VAL A 414 10.74 8.57 -38.00
C VAL A 414 11.24 7.19 -37.58
N GLU A 415 12.55 6.97 -37.66
CA GLU A 415 13.20 5.72 -37.26
C GLU A 415 14.33 6.00 -36.27
N GLY A 416 14.47 5.14 -35.28
CA GLY A 416 15.53 5.18 -34.29
C GLY A 416 15.21 6.09 -33.10
N MET A 417 16.23 6.33 -32.28
CA MET A 417 16.07 7.00 -30.99
C MET A 417 16.38 8.50 -31.01
N ASP A 418 17.09 8.98 -32.01
CA ASP A 418 17.61 10.36 -32.03
C ASP A 418 16.49 11.40 -32.03
N PHE A 419 15.39 11.12 -32.74
CA PHE A 419 14.21 11.98 -32.77
C PHE A 419 13.64 12.17 -31.36
N HIS A 420 13.36 11.08 -30.66
CA HIS A 420 12.83 11.14 -29.30
C HIS A 420 13.87 11.71 -28.32
N LYS A 421 15.15 11.39 -28.46
CA LYS A 421 16.24 11.89 -27.60
C LYS A 421 16.25 13.41 -27.51
N PHE A 422 15.98 14.10 -28.63
CA PHE A 422 15.84 15.55 -28.63
C PHE A 422 14.77 16.05 -27.64
N TYR A 423 13.61 15.40 -27.57
CA TYR A 423 12.53 15.77 -26.65
C TYR A 423 12.89 15.46 -25.19
N PHE A 424 13.57 14.34 -24.93
CA PHE A 424 14.09 14.02 -23.60
C PHE A 424 15.12 15.05 -23.11
N ASP A 425 16.01 15.51 -23.98
CA ASP A 425 17.05 16.49 -23.59
C ASP A 425 16.49 17.92 -23.46
N ASN A 426 15.50 18.29 -24.28
CA ASN A 426 15.14 19.70 -24.51
C ASN A 426 13.71 20.11 -24.14
N VAL A 427 12.75 19.18 -24.08
CA VAL A 427 11.32 19.52 -23.95
C VAL A 427 10.72 18.96 -22.66
N LEU A 428 10.93 17.66 -22.42
CA LEU A 428 10.41 16.95 -21.27
C LEU A 428 10.98 17.55 -19.97
N GLY A 429 10.12 17.77 -18.97
CA GLY A 429 10.49 18.35 -17.66
C GLY A 429 10.72 19.87 -17.60
N LYS A 430 10.80 20.58 -18.74
CA LYS A 430 11.08 22.04 -18.76
C LYS A 430 9.85 22.93 -18.95
N ASN A 431 8.75 22.39 -19.47
CA ASN A 431 7.56 23.17 -19.86
C ASN A 431 6.35 23.07 -18.92
N CYS A 432 6.27 22.03 -18.07
CA CYS A 432 5.14 21.83 -17.17
C CYS A 432 5.60 21.32 -15.79
N LYS A 433 4.99 21.85 -14.72
CA LYS A 433 5.41 21.58 -13.32
C LYS A 433 4.78 20.33 -12.71
N ALA A 434 3.62 19.92 -13.23
CA ALA A 434 2.92 18.72 -12.82
C ALA A 434 2.30 18.11 -14.08
N VAL A 435 2.50 16.81 -14.27
CA VAL A 435 1.93 16.06 -15.39
C VAL A 435 1.32 14.79 -14.81
N ASN A 436 -0.01 14.69 -14.81
CA ASN A 436 -0.73 13.47 -14.50
C ASN A 436 -1.14 12.80 -15.82
N THR A 437 -0.88 11.49 -15.94
CA THR A 437 -1.26 10.74 -17.14
C THR A 437 -2.21 9.60 -16.77
N THR A 438 -3.34 9.52 -17.46
CA THR A 438 -4.32 8.44 -17.32
C THR A 438 -4.48 7.73 -18.66
N ILE A 439 -4.38 6.40 -18.64
CA ILE A 439 -4.71 5.55 -19.78
C ILE A 439 -6.18 5.17 -19.66
N LEU A 440 -6.96 5.47 -20.70
CA LEU A 440 -8.36 5.11 -20.81
C LEU A 440 -8.55 4.02 -21.86
N ASN A 441 -9.42 3.06 -21.53
CA ASN A 441 -9.88 1.98 -22.42
C ASN A 441 -8.74 1.30 -23.20
N PRO A 442 -7.71 0.75 -22.53
CA PRO A 442 -6.66 0.04 -23.24
C PRO A 442 -7.20 -1.23 -23.91
N HIS A 443 -6.99 -1.34 -25.22
CA HIS A 443 -7.35 -2.51 -26.01
C HIS A 443 -6.10 -3.22 -26.51
N VAL A 444 -5.88 -4.45 -26.01
CA VAL A 444 -4.71 -5.28 -26.37
C VAL A 444 -5.12 -6.38 -27.35
N HIS A 445 -4.47 -6.41 -28.50
CA HIS A 445 -4.52 -7.46 -29.50
C HIS A 445 -3.24 -8.31 -29.44
N LEU A 446 -3.35 -9.57 -29.05
CA LEU A 446 -2.24 -10.52 -29.09
C LEU A 446 -2.13 -11.10 -30.50
N LEU A 447 -0.93 -11.07 -31.07
CA LEU A 447 -0.61 -11.51 -32.44
C LEU A 447 0.39 -12.68 -32.36
N GLY A 448 -0.10 -13.85 -31.97
CA GLY A 448 0.74 -15.01 -31.70
C GLY A 448 1.41 -14.96 -30.33
N GLU A 449 2.57 -15.61 -30.21
CA GLU A 449 3.31 -15.72 -28.94
C GLU A 449 4.22 -14.52 -28.67
N ASP A 450 4.82 -13.97 -29.73
CA ASP A 450 5.91 -12.99 -29.62
C ASP A 450 5.53 -11.59 -30.10
N ALA A 451 4.27 -11.34 -30.49
CA ALA A 451 3.83 -10.01 -30.90
C ALA A 451 2.51 -9.60 -30.24
N ALA A 452 2.37 -8.31 -29.97
CA ALA A 452 1.14 -7.72 -29.47
C ALA A 452 1.00 -6.26 -29.93
N CYS A 453 -0.23 -5.79 -30.06
CA CYS A 453 -0.55 -4.39 -30.30
C CYS A 453 -1.46 -3.90 -29.19
N ILE A 454 -1.25 -2.68 -28.71
CA ILE A 454 -2.14 -2.01 -27.76
C ILE A 454 -2.54 -0.65 -28.31
N ALA A 455 -3.84 -0.34 -28.25
CA ALA A 455 -4.40 0.97 -28.57
C ALA A 455 -5.11 1.52 -27.33
N TYR A 456 -4.94 2.81 -27.05
CA TYR A 456 -5.52 3.45 -25.87
C TYR A 456 -5.67 4.96 -26.08
N VAL A 457 -6.50 5.57 -25.24
CA VAL A 457 -6.58 7.04 -25.12
C VAL A 457 -5.75 7.46 -23.93
N ARG A 458 -4.81 8.37 -24.15
CA ARG A 458 -4.00 8.99 -23.11
C ARG A 458 -4.54 10.37 -22.79
N LEU A 459 -4.97 10.56 -21.54
CA LEU A 459 -5.23 11.88 -20.99
C LEU A 459 -4.00 12.36 -20.24
N THR A 460 -3.51 13.53 -20.62
CA THR A 460 -2.38 14.20 -19.97
C THR A 460 -2.88 15.51 -19.37
N GLN A 461 -2.96 15.56 -18.05
CA GLN A 461 -3.32 16.77 -17.32
C GLN A 461 -2.04 17.44 -16.84
N TYR A 462 -1.88 18.73 -17.13
CA TYR A 462 -0.66 19.43 -16.76
C TYR A 462 -0.90 20.88 -16.36
N MET A 463 -0.01 21.45 -15.56
CA MET A 463 0.02 22.89 -15.31
C MET A 463 1.04 23.58 -16.21
N ASP A 464 0.61 24.63 -16.91
CA ASP A 464 1.50 25.48 -17.69
C ASP A 464 2.40 26.36 -16.80
N LYS A 465 3.23 27.19 -17.44
CA LYS A 465 4.16 28.09 -16.72
C LYS A 465 3.45 29.19 -15.94
N GLN A 466 2.19 29.47 -16.28
CA GLN A 466 1.31 30.44 -15.64
C GLN A 466 0.52 29.83 -14.47
N GLY A 467 0.65 28.52 -14.24
CA GLY A 467 -0.06 27.80 -13.19
C GLY A 467 -1.51 27.46 -13.57
N VAL A 468 -1.87 27.55 -14.84
CA VAL A 468 -3.20 27.16 -15.34
C VAL A 468 -3.18 25.67 -15.65
N ALA A 469 -4.19 24.96 -15.16
CA ALA A 469 -4.37 23.54 -15.45
C ALA A 469 -4.96 23.34 -16.85
N HIS A 470 -4.34 22.45 -17.61
CA HIS A 470 -4.75 22.02 -18.94
C HIS A 470 -4.96 20.51 -18.94
N THR A 471 -5.82 20.05 -19.84
CA THR A 471 -5.99 18.62 -20.14
C THR A 471 -5.82 18.43 -21.64
N HIS A 472 -4.92 17.53 -22.02
CA HIS A 472 -4.65 17.16 -23.40
C HIS A 472 -4.99 15.69 -23.61
N GLN A 473 -5.64 15.38 -24.73
CA GLN A 473 -5.98 14.03 -25.12
C GLN A 473 -5.21 13.63 -26.37
N SER A 474 -4.57 12.46 -26.31
CA SER A 474 -3.98 11.80 -27.46
C SER A 474 -4.44 10.36 -27.58
N GLU A 475 -4.64 9.91 -28.80
CA GLU A 475 -4.89 8.51 -29.14
C GLU A 475 -3.55 7.88 -29.50
N GLU A 476 -3.17 6.82 -28.80
CA GLU A 476 -1.87 6.18 -28.98
C GLU A 476 -2.03 4.69 -29.31
N SER A 477 -1.19 4.21 -30.23
CA SER A 477 -1.05 2.79 -30.55
C SER A 477 0.42 2.38 -30.46
N ARG A 478 0.68 1.21 -29.88
CA ARG A 478 2.02 0.65 -29.73
C ARG A 478 2.05 -0.80 -30.18
N VAL A 479 3.08 -1.15 -30.95
CA VAL A 479 3.37 -2.53 -31.33
C VAL A 479 4.55 -3.03 -30.51
N TRP A 480 4.35 -4.17 -29.88
CA TRP A 480 5.30 -4.87 -29.03
C TRP A 480 5.75 -6.15 -29.72
N HIS A 481 7.05 -6.43 -29.65
CA HIS A 481 7.65 -7.66 -30.11
C HIS A 481 8.58 -8.23 -29.04
N LYS A 482 8.51 -9.54 -28.82
CA LYS A 482 9.30 -10.25 -27.83
C LYS A 482 10.57 -10.77 -28.50
N LYS A 483 11.73 -10.26 -28.08
CA LYS A 483 13.06 -10.73 -28.51
C LYS A 483 13.81 -11.23 -27.28
N ASP A 484 14.39 -12.43 -27.33
CA ASP A 484 15.14 -13.03 -26.21
C ASP A 484 14.34 -13.03 -24.89
N ASN A 485 13.06 -13.41 -24.96
CA ASN A 485 12.11 -13.37 -23.85
C ASN A 485 11.81 -11.99 -23.24
N LYS A 486 12.23 -10.89 -23.90
CA LYS A 486 11.98 -9.52 -23.47
C LYS A 486 11.11 -8.78 -24.46
N TRP A 487 10.02 -8.18 -23.98
CA TRP A 487 9.17 -7.32 -24.79
C TRP A 487 9.87 -5.99 -25.11
N GLN A 488 9.84 -5.61 -26.38
CA GLN A 488 10.33 -4.33 -26.87
C GLN A 488 9.26 -3.62 -27.69
N ASN A 489 9.12 -2.30 -27.52
CA ASN A 489 8.27 -1.50 -28.38
C ASN A 489 9.00 -1.26 -29.72
N VAL A 490 8.39 -1.72 -30.82
CA VAL A 490 8.99 -1.67 -32.18
C VAL A 490 8.33 -0.63 -33.07
N HIS A 491 7.08 -0.26 -32.78
CA HIS A 491 6.37 0.80 -33.48
C HIS A 491 5.49 1.60 -32.53
N PHE A 492 5.39 2.91 -32.78
CA PHE A 492 4.56 3.84 -32.03
C PHE A 492 3.78 4.76 -32.98
N HIS A 493 2.50 4.95 -32.71
CA HIS A 493 1.68 5.94 -33.40
C HIS A 493 0.94 6.79 -32.37
N ARG A 494 1.01 8.11 -32.49
CA ARG A 494 0.22 9.07 -31.73
C ARG A 494 -0.57 10.00 -32.65
N SER A 495 -1.83 10.20 -32.32
CA SER A 495 -2.72 11.18 -32.93
C SER A 495 -3.22 12.15 -31.85
N ALA A 496 -3.17 13.45 -32.10
CA ALA A 496 -3.68 14.46 -31.18
C ALA A 496 -5.16 14.76 -31.50
N ALA A 497 -6.04 14.70 -30.50
CA ALA A 497 -7.47 14.93 -30.70
C ALA A 497 -7.89 16.39 -30.39
N THR A 498 -7.32 17.03 -29.35
CA THR A 498 -7.64 18.42 -28.96
C THR A 498 -6.55 19.08 -28.08
N GLY A 499 -6.41 20.41 -28.18
CA GLY A 499 -5.62 21.26 -27.24
C GLY A 499 -4.13 21.44 -27.56
N SER A 500 -3.47 22.39 -26.90
CA SER A 500 -2.01 22.53 -26.92
C SER A 500 -1.36 21.33 -26.23
N SER A 501 -0.28 20.80 -26.81
CA SER A 501 0.45 19.67 -26.24
C SER A 501 1.59 20.19 -25.34
N PRO A 502 1.86 19.57 -24.17
CA PRO A 502 3.01 19.93 -23.34
C PRO A 502 4.35 19.57 -24.03
N TYR A 503 4.29 18.77 -25.09
CA TYR A 503 5.43 18.32 -25.89
C TYR A 503 5.68 19.20 -27.12
N THR A 504 4.87 20.25 -27.35
CA THR A 504 5.06 21.17 -28.48
C THR A 504 6.30 22.03 -28.27
N PHE A 505 7.20 22.00 -29.25
CA PHE A 505 8.34 22.92 -29.33
C PHE A 505 7.97 24.11 -30.24
N SER A 506 7.99 25.34 -29.72
CA SER A 506 7.81 26.54 -30.56
C SER A 506 9.15 26.99 -31.12
N HIS A 507 9.30 27.01 -32.45
CA HIS A 507 10.39 27.76 -33.08
C HIS A 507 10.27 29.23 -32.67
N LYS A 508 11.29 29.75 -31.98
CA LYS A 508 11.58 31.19 -32.01
C LYS A 508 12.58 31.46 -33.11
#